data_AF-A0A124DXI7-F1
#
_entry.id   AF-A0A124DXI7-F1
#
_cell.length_a   1.000
_cell.length_b   1.000
_cell.length_c   1.000
_cell.angle_alpha   90.00
_cell.angle_beta   90.00
_cell.angle_gamma   90.00
#
_symmetry.space_group_name_H-M   'P 1'
#
loop_
_entity.id
_entity.type
_entity.pdbx_description
1 polymer ?
#
loop_
_entity_poly.entity_id
_entity_poly.type
_entity_poly.pdbx_seq_one_letter_code
_entity_poly.pdbx_strand_id
1 'polypeptide(L)'
;MNITFSKWVQYYRRNNQNLKYIHWDDNYKLTTNERKIIIKSIQQFQLGENSEGKHLIKRAQEYVHQTQDQDYYEALIEFIKEEQRHARDLGRFMKLQRIPLLRRHWVDNVFRRLRRYASLEQSVIVLLTAEIIAKLYYRALQKSTKSEVLIDLCSQILSDEEKHVQFQSETLHKFAQNRNVLFNRIVHILRRILFEGTLIIVWYQHKPVFKAGGYKLKSYYYECRHEFNLTKKIIANSQ
;
A
#
# COMPACT_ATOMS: atom_id res chain seq x y z
N MET A 1 8.77 9.46 -21.30
CA MET A 1 7.37 9.89 -21.03
C MET A 1 7.43 11.06 -20.04
N ASN A 2 6.88 12.23 -20.37
CA ASN A 2 6.84 13.35 -19.42
C ASN A 2 5.76 13.07 -18.37
N ILE A 3 6.18 12.82 -17.13
CA ILE A 3 5.27 12.54 -16.01
C ILE A 3 4.76 13.86 -15.45
N THR A 4 3.46 14.11 -15.61
CA THR A 4 2.74 15.24 -14.99
C THR A 4 1.92 14.73 -13.81
N PHE A 5 2.13 15.30 -12.62
CA PHE A 5 1.38 14.86 -11.43
C PHE A 5 -0.04 15.43 -11.37
N SER A 6 -0.38 16.46 -12.16
CA SER A 6 -1.76 16.96 -12.29
C SER A 6 -2.75 15.87 -12.67
N LYS A 7 -2.35 14.88 -13.49
CA LYS A 7 -3.19 13.72 -13.82
C LYS A 7 -3.55 12.90 -12.58
N TRP A 8 -2.64 12.80 -11.62
CA TRP A 8 -2.83 12.08 -10.36
C TRP A 8 -3.72 12.86 -9.40
N VAL A 9 -3.57 14.18 -9.33
CA VAL A 9 -4.50 15.06 -8.60
C VAL A 9 -5.93 14.85 -9.11
N GLN A 10 -6.13 14.91 -10.43
CA GLN A 10 -7.43 14.69 -11.05
C GLN A 10 -7.95 13.27 -10.81
N TYR A 11 -7.08 12.26 -10.93
CA TYR A 11 -7.43 10.87 -10.67
C TYR A 11 -7.96 10.68 -9.25
N TYR A 12 -7.21 11.08 -8.21
CA TYR A 12 -7.62 10.84 -6.82
C TYR A 12 -8.89 11.62 -6.45
N ARG A 13 -9.01 12.88 -6.90
CA ARG A 13 -10.24 13.67 -6.69
C ARG A 13 -11.45 12.99 -7.33
N ARG A 14 -11.30 12.47 -8.55
CA ARG A 14 -12.36 11.71 -9.23
C ARG A 14 -12.63 10.37 -8.54
N ASN A 15 -11.60 9.63 -8.13
CA ASN A 15 -11.75 8.34 -7.46
C ASN A 15 -12.57 8.48 -6.17
N ASN A 16 -12.27 9.50 -5.36
CA ASN A 16 -13.00 9.80 -4.13
C ASN A 16 -14.50 10.12 -4.35
N GLN A 17 -14.88 10.57 -5.55
CA GLN A 17 -16.28 10.82 -5.92
C GLN A 17 -16.98 9.58 -6.50
N ASN A 18 -16.23 8.55 -6.91
CA ASN A 18 -16.72 7.38 -7.64
C ASN A 18 -16.37 6.07 -6.90
N LEU A 19 -16.51 6.08 -5.57
CA LEU A 19 -16.25 4.91 -4.74
C LEU A 19 -17.30 3.83 -4.99
N LYS A 20 -16.89 2.57 -4.89
CA LYS A 20 -17.80 1.42 -4.90
C LYS A 20 -18.77 1.53 -3.73
N TYR A 21 -20.02 1.18 -3.99
CA TYR A 21 -21.01 1.03 -2.93
C TYR A 21 -20.65 -0.18 -2.05
N ILE A 22 -20.73 -0.02 -0.74
CA ILE A 22 -20.48 -1.08 0.24
C ILE A 22 -21.77 -1.29 1.05
N HIS A 23 -22.27 -2.52 1.05
CA HIS A 23 -23.51 -2.91 1.73
C HIS A 23 -23.33 -3.03 3.26
N TRP A 24 -23.11 -1.91 3.95
CA TRP A 24 -22.80 -1.88 5.39
C TRP A 24 -23.87 -2.48 6.31
N ASP A 25 -25.10 -2.65 5.83
CA ASP A 25 -26.23 -3.19 6.58
C ASP A 25 -26.31 -4.73 6.55
N ASP A 26 -25.31 -5.40 5.97
CA ASP A 26 -25.17 -6.85 6.01
C ASP A 26 -25.04 -7.36 7.47
N ASN A 27 -25.87 -8.34 7.82
CA ASN A 27 -25.91 -8.95 9.14
C ASN A 27 -24.93 -10.12 9.30
N TYR A 28 -24.17 -10.48 8.26
CA TYR A 28 -23.19 -11.57 8.30
C TYR A 28 -22.23 -11.43 9.47
N LYS A 29 -22.07 -12.53 10.23
CA LYS A 29 -21.10 -12.64 11.31
C LYS A 29 -20.02 -13.62 10.91
N LEU A 30 -18.77 -13.19 11.04
CA LEU A 30 -17.62 -14.05 10.79
C LEU A 30 -17.74 -15.33 11.62
N THR A 31 -17.61 -16.47 10.95
CA THR A 31 -17.49 -17.75 11.63
C THR A 31 -16.27 -17.77 12.54
N THR A 32 -16.26 -18.67 13.53
CA THR A 32 -15.11 -18.85 14.43
C THR A 32 -13.82 -19.11 13.65
N ASN A 33 -13.90 -19.85 12.54
CA ASN A 33 -12.75 -20.14 11.69
C ASN A 33 -12.24 -18.91 10.93
N GLU A 34 -13.13 -18.17 10.23
CA GLU A 34 -12.76 -16.93 9.54
C GLU A 34 -12.14 -15.94 10.51
N ARG A 35 -12.79 -15.71 11.67
CA ARG A 35 -12.30 -14.81 12.71
C ARG A 35 -10.89 -15.18 13.16
N LYS A 36 -10.63 -16.47 13.43
CA LYS A 36 -9.31 -16.96 13.84
C LYS A 36 -8.24 -16.70 12.77
N ILE A 37 -8.60 -16.83 11.49
CA ILE A 37 -7.70 -16.62 10.36
C ILE A 37 -7.36 -15.14 10.18
N ILE A 38 -8.37 -14.26 10.20
CA ILE A 38 -8.19 -12.87 9.74
C ILE A 38 -7.82 -11.90 10.87
N ILE A 39 -8.23 -12.14 12.12
CA ILE A 39 -8.28 -11.11 13.16
C ILE A 39 -6.95 -10.40 13.39
N LYS A 40 -5.86 -11.15 13.56
CA LYS A 40 -4.53 -10.57 13.81
C LYS A 40 -3.99 -9.83 12.59
N SER A 41 -4.27 -10.35 11.40
CA SER A 41 -3.78 -9.77 10.15
C SER A 41 -4.52 -8.48 9.80
N ILE A 42 -5.86 -8.49 9.85
CA ILE A 42 -6.66 -7.31 9.48
C ILE A 42 -6.42 -6.16 10.45
N GLN A 43 -6.20 -6.45 11.73
CA GLN A 43 -5.81 -5.47 12.73
C GLN A 43 -4.49 -4.75 12.39
N GLN A 44 -3.51 -5.50 11.89
CA GLN A 44 -2.21 -4.94 11.53
C GLN A 44 -2.27 -4.13 10.25
N PHE A 45 -2.94 -4.64 9.21
CA PHE A 45 -3.13 -3.89 7.96
C PHE A 45 -3.95 -2.60 8.20
N GLN A 46 -5.04 -2.67 8.98
CA GLN A 46 -5.81 -1.48 9.35
C GLN A 46 -4.96 -0.41 10.06
N LEU A 47 -4.03 -0.82 10.92
CA LEU A 47 -3.11 0.10 11.59
C LEU A 47 -2.05 0.66 10.62
N GLY A 48 -1.61 -0.16 9.66
CA GLY A 48 -0.69 0.21 8.58
C GLY A 48 -1.21 1.35 7.72
N GLU A 49 -2.46 1.26 7.22
CA GLU A 49 -3.03 2.26 6.30
C GLU A 49 -3.15 3.66 6.95
N ASN A 50 -3.13 3.75 8.28
CA ASN A 50 -3.22 5.02 9.00
C ASN A 50 -1.86 5.69 9.28
N SER A 51 -0.74 5.07 8.90
CA SER A 51 0.60 5.42 9.38
C SER A 51 1.35 6.48 8.55
N GLU A 52 0.70 7.02 7.52
CA GLU A 52 1.33 7.58 6.32
C GLU A 52 1.74 9.07 6.41
N GLY A 53 0.98 9.91 7.12
CA GLY A 53 0.91 11.32 6.74
C GLY A 53 2.11 12.23 7.09
N LYS A 54 2.41 12.42 8.37
CA LYS A 54 3.11 13.64 8.83
C LYS A 54 4.53 13.82 8.27
N HIS A 55 5.33 12.76 8.24
CA HIS A 55 6.71 12.88 7.78
C HIS A 55 6.81 12.95 6.26
N LEU A 56 5.99 12.16 5.56
CA LEU A 56 5.92 12.15 4.11
C LEU A 56 5.49 13.52 3.56
N ILE A 57 4.48 14.14 4.18
CA ILE A 57 4.04 15.52 3.88
C ILE A 57 5.20 16.51 4.03
N LYS A 58 5.95 16.44 5.15
CA LYS A 58 7.09 17.33 5.37
C LYS A 58 8.14 17.19 4.27
N ARG A 59 8.49 15.96 3.89
CA ARG A 59 9.47 15.69 2.81
C ARG A 59 8.99 16.14 1.45
N ALA A 60 7.68 16.03 1.19
CA ALA A 60 7.09 16.52 -0.04
C ALA A 60 7.10 18.06 -0.11
N GLN A 61 6.88 18.76 0.99
CA GLN A 61 7.04 20.21 1.05
C GLN A 61 8.48 20.64 0.74
N GLU A 62 9.46 19.95 1.34
CA GLU A 62 10.89 20.17 1.03
C GLU A 62 11.17 19.96 -0.47
N TYR A 63 10.57 18.95 -1.09
CA TYR A 63 10.69 18.68 -2.53
C TYR A 63 10.06 19.79 -3.39
N VAL A 64 8.83 20.22 -3.09
CA VAL A 64 8.16 21.33 -3.79
C VAL A 64 8.98 22.60 -3.73
N HIS A 65 9.58 22.93 -2.59
CA HIS A 65 10.44 24.10 -2.47
C HIS A 65 11.65 24.04 -3.42
N GLN A 66 12.14 22.85 -3.76
CA GLN A 66 13.29 22.66 -4.64
C GLN A 66 12.90 22.56 -6.13
N THR A 67 11.74 21.98 -6.43
CA THR A 67 11.36 21.62 -7.81
C THR A 67 10.20 22.44 -8.37
N GLN A 68 9.51 23.22 -7.53
CA GLN A 68 8.26 23.93 -7.83
C GLN A 68 7.13 23.01 -8.33
N ASP A 69 7.23 21.70 -8.09
CA ASP A 69 6.25 20.70 -8.53
C ASP A 69 5.08 20.58 -7.54
N GLN A 70 4.24 21.61 -7.52
CA GLN A 70 3.08 21.69 -6.62
C GLN A 70 2.10 20.53 -6.84
N ASP A 71 1.97 20.06 -8.09
CA ASP A 71 1.09 18.95 -8.44
C ASP A 71 1.47 17.65 -7.72
N TYR A 72 2.77 17.37 -7.51
CA TYR A 72 3.20 16.21 -6.73
C TYR A 72 2.66 16.26 -5.30
N TYR A 73 2.80 17.41 -4.64
CA TYR A 73 2.32 17.59 -3.28
C TYR A 73 0.81 17.46 -3.18
N GLU A 74 0.07 18.06 -4.11
CA GLU A 74 -1.39 17.91 -4.14
C GLU A 74 -1.81 16.45 -4.35
N ALA A 75 -1.17 15.74 -5.30
CA ALA A 75 -1.46 14.34 -5.55
C ALA A 75 -1.17 13.46 -4.33
N LEU A 76 -0.07 13.74 -3.63
CA LEU A 76 0.31 13.05 -2.41
C LEU A 76 -0.67 13.29 -1.27
N ILE A 77 -1.19 14.50 -1.12
CA ILE A 77 -2.22 14.81 -0.11
C ILE A 77 -3.51 14.03 -0.41
N GLU A 78 -3.94 13.96 -1.67
CA GLU A 78 -5.12 13.18 -2.04
C GLU A 78 -4.90 11.67 -1.84
N PHE A 79 -3.71 11.15 -2.18
CA PHE A 79 -3.30 9.78 -1.86
C PHE A 79 -3.39 9.49 -0.35
N ILE A 80 -2.87 10.36 0.51
CA ILE A 80 -2.93 10.16 1.97
C ILE A 80 -4.38 10.12 2.48
N LYS A 81 -5.30 10.89 1.89
CA LYS A 81 -6.73 10.84 2.25
C LYS A 81 -7.36 9.50 1.85
N GLU A 82 -6.93 8.93 0.73
CA GLU A 82 -7.35 7.62 0.24
C GLU A 82 -6.90 6.49 1.19
N GLU A 83 -5.63 6.49 1.60
CA GLU A 83 -5.08 5.58 2.62
C GLU A 83 -5.82 5.69 3.96
N GLN A 84 -6.11 6.92 4.41
CA GLN A 84 -6.90 7.16 5.61
C GLN A 84 -8.34 6.63 5.49
N ARG A 85 -8.92 6.65 4.28
CA ARG A 85 -10.21 6.02 4.01
C ARG A 85 -10.11 4.51 4.19
N HIS A 86 -9.08 3.85 3.67
CA HIS A 86 -8.88 2.41 3.85
C HIS A 86 -8.82 2.03 5.33
N ALA A 87 -7.98 2.72 6.11
CA ALA A 87 -7.88 2.55 7.57
C ALA A 87 -9.24 2.70 8.27
N ARG A 88 -9.99 3.74 7.91
CA ARG A 88 -11.29 4.06 8.51
C ARG A 88 -12.32 2.99 8.20
N ASP A 89 -12.43 2.58 6.94
CA ASP A 89 -13.47 1.67 6.48
C ASP A 89 -13.18 0.24 6.99
N LEU A 90 -11.92 -0.20 7.02
CA LEU A 90 -11.52 -1.42 7.73
C LEU A 90 -11.84 -1.34 9.23
N GLY A 91 -11.58 -0.19 9.86
CA GLY A 91 -11.92 0.04 11.27
C GLY A 91 -13.43 -0.06 11.54
N ARG A 92 -14.26 0.45 10.61
CA ARG A 92 -15.73 0.32 10.66
C ARG A 92 -16.15 -1.15 10.57
N PHE A 93 -15.61 -1.91 9.62
CA PHE A 93 -15.87 -3.34 9.50
C PHE A 93 -15.49 -4.09 10.79
N MET A 94 -14.29 -3.82 11.32
CA MET A 94 -13.81 -4.42 12.56
C MET A 94 -14.75 -4.13 13.74
N LYS A 95 -15.26 -2.90 13.85
CA LYS A 95 -16.26 -2.53 14.87
C LYS A 95 -17.55 -3.34 14.73
N LEU A 96 -18.07 -3.50 13.51
CA LEU A 96 -19.27 -4.31 13.23
C LEU A 96 -19.10 -5.79 13.64
N GLN A 97 -17.89 -6.31 13.48
CA GLN A 97 -17.53 -7.70 13.85
C GLN A 97 -17.00 -7.83 15.29
N ARG A 98 -17.03 -6.75 16.09
CA ARG A 98 -16.50 -6.70 17.46
C ARG A 98 -15.03 -7.13 17.53
N ILE A 99 -14.23 -6.73 16.56
CA ILE A 99 -12.78 -6.90 16.53
C ILE A 99 -12.15 -5.60 17.04
N PRO A 100 -11.33 -5.63 18.11
CA PRO A 100 -10.70 -4.42 18.62
C PRO A 100 -9.63 -3.90 17.65
N LEU A 101 -9.43 -2.58 17.58
CA LEU A 101 -8.32 -1.99 16.82
C LEU A 101 -6.99 -2.18 17.58
N LEU A 102 -5.90 -2.37 16.85
CA LEU A 102 -4.57 -2.29 17.46
C LEU A 102 -4.16 -0.83 17.63
N ARG A 103 -3.56 -0.51 18.79
CA ARG A 103 -2.98 0.82 19.03
C ARG A 103 -1.56 0.94 18.50
N ARG A 104 -0.79 -0.15 18.57
CA ARG A 104 0.61 -0.22 18.17
C ARG A 104 0.93 -1.64 17.70
N HIS A 105 1.72 -1.76 16.63
CA HIS A 105 2.37 -2.99 16.23
C HIS A 105 3.86 -2.73 15.96
N TRP A 106 4.71 -3.73 16.19
CA TRP A 106 6.16 -3.55 16.11
C TRP A 106 6.65 -3.36 14.67
N VAL A 107 6.03 -4.04 13.70
CA VAL A 107 6.32 -3.87 12.28
C VAL A 107 6.03 -2.43 11.86
N ASP A 108 4.89 -1.89 12.30
CA ASP A 108 4.52 -0.51 12.03
C ASP A 108 5.48 0.48 12.72
N ASN A 109 6.02 0.13 13.89
CA ASN A 109 7.10 0.91 14.51
C ASN A 109 8.36 0.92 13.63
N VAL A 110 8.74 -0.23 13.08
CA VAL A 110 9.92 -0.36 12.19
C VAL A 110 9.70 0.47 10.93
N PHE A 111 8.58 0.31 10.23
CA PHE A 111 8.28 1.11 9.03
C PHE A 111 8.19 2.61 9.32
N ARG A 112 7.61 3.01 10.45
CA ARG A 112 7.60 4.43 10.85
C ARG A 112 8.99 4.95 11.17
N ARG A 113 9.86 4.13 11.78
CA ARG A 113 11.23 4.52 12.11
C ARG A 113 12.11 4.60 10.86
N LEU A 114 11.99 3.63 9.95
CA LEU A 114 12.65 3.67 8.64
C LEU A 114 12.29 4.95 7.90
N ARG A 115 11.00 5.31 7.88
CA ARG A 115 10.54 6.55 7.24
C ARG A 115 11.04 7.81 7.96
N ARG A 116 11.06 7.87 9.30
CA ARG A 116 11.40 9.10 10.05
C ARG A 116 12.74 9.74 9.67
N TYR A 117 13.71 8.93 9.25
CA TYR A 117 15.05 9.39 8.84
C TYR A 117 15.28 9.25 7.33
N ALA A 118 14.25 8.83 6.59
CA ALA A 118 14.33 8.62 5.16
C ALA A 118 14.29 9.96 4.41
N SER A 119 14.94 9.97 3.24
CA SER A 119 14.62 10.94 2.19
C SER A 119 13.20 10.72 1.65
N LEU A 120 12.71 11.64 0.83
CA LEU A 120 11.42 11.47 0.14
C LEU A 120 11.41 10.20 -0.72
N GLU A 121 12.45 9.99 -1.53
CA GLU A 121 12.58 8.79 -2.37
C GLU A 121 12.60 7.50 -1.55
N GLN A 122 13.35 7.46 -0.45
CA GLN A 122 13.39 6.29 0.42
C GLN A 122 12.02 6.01 1.04
N SER A 123 11.26 7.07 1.38
CA SER A 123 9.89 6.94 1.86
C SER A 123 8.99 6.34 0.77
N VAL A 124 9.07 6.85 -0.47
CA VAL A 124 8.32 6.31 -1.62
C VAL A 124 8.68 4.85 -1.92
N ILE A 125 9.96 4.47 -1.78
CA ILE A 125 10.39 3.07 -1.94
C ILE A 125 9.72 2.15 -0.91
N VAL A 126 9.63 2.60 0.34
CA VAL A 126 8.96 1.87 1.42
C VAL A 126 7.46 1.75 1.13
N LEU A 127 6.81 2.82 0.66
CA LEU A 127 5.39 2.81 0.28
C LEU A 127 5.10 1.83 -0.84
N LEU A 128 5.83 1.94 -1.95
CA LEU A 128 5.67 1.04 -3.10
C LEU A 128 5.84 -0.44 -2.70
N THR A 129 6.73 -0.72 -1.74
CA THR A 129 6.90 -2.07 -1.20
C THR A 129 5.65 -2.53 -0.44
N ALA A 130 5.07 -1.66 0.39
CA ALA A 130 3.84 -1.94 1.13
C ALA A 130 2.64 -2.13 0.19
N GLU A 131 2.44 -1.24 -0.79
CA GLU A 131 1.34 -1.27 -1.77
C GLU A 131 1.35 -2.59 -2.59
N ILE A 132 2.52 -3.02 -3.09
CA ILE A 132 2.65 -4.31 -3.80
C ILE A 132 2.19 -5.49 -2.91
N ILE A 133 2.57 -5.47 -1.64
CA ILE A 133 2.24 -6.52 -0.69
C ILE A 133 0.75 -6.46 -0.31
N ALA A 134 0.21 -5.25 -0.14
CA ALA A 134 -1.20 -5.00 0.13
C ALA A 134 -2.08 -5.60 -0.97
N LYS A 135 -1.71 -5.47 -2.25
CA LYS A 135 -2.42 -6.13 -3.36
C LYS A 135 -2.60 -7.64 -3.15
N LEU A 136 -1.53 -8.36 -2.82
CA LEU A 136 -1.66 -9.80 -2.59
C LEU A 136 -2.40 -10.11 -1.28
N TYR A 137 -2.18 -9.31 -0.25
CA TYR A 137 -2.86 -9.47 1.02
C TYR A 137 -4.38 -9.32 0.87
N TYR A 138 -4.87 -8.26 0.24
CA TYR A 138 -6.30 -8.03 0.05
C TYR A 138 -6.93 -9.04 -0.89
N ARG A 139 -6.22 -9.52 -1.93
CA ARG A 139 -6.66 -10.68 -2.74
C ARG A 139 -6.85 -11.93 -1.87
N ALA A 140 -5.90 -12.20 -0.97
CA ALA A 140 -6.00 -13.35 -0.07
C ALA A 140 -7.09 -13.17 0.99
N LEU A 141 -7.24 -11.98 1.55
CA LEU A 141 -8.25 -11.65 2.55
C LEU A 141 -9.65 -11.77 1.99
N GLN A 142 -9.88 -11.26 0.78
CA GLN A 142 -11.15 -11.38 0.05
C GLN A 142 -11.59 -12.84 -0.09
N LYS A 143 -10.64 -13.74 -0.40
CA LYS A 143 -10.89 -15.18 -0.54
C LYS A 143 -10.99 -15.93 0.79
N SER A 144 -10.63 -15.30 1.90
CA SER A 144 -10.59 -15.91 3.24
C SER A 144 -11.88 -15.71 4.02
N THR A 145 -12.90 -15.08 3.44
CA THR A 145 -14.17 -14.81 4.11
C THR A 145 -15.37 -14.90 3.15
N LYS A 146 -16.57 -15.05 3.69
CA LYS A 146 -17.85 -14.90 2.98
C LYS A 146 -18.59 -13.59 3.32
N SER A 147 -17.99 -12.70 4.12
CA SER A 147 -18.60 -11.40 4.42
C SER A 147 -18.57 -10.52 3.17
N GLU A 148 -19.74 -10.18 2.64
CA GLU A 148 -19.87 -9.33 1.45
C GLU A 148 -19.24 -7.96 1.69
N VAL A 149 -19.47 -7.36 2.87
CA VAL A 149 -18.83 -6.09 3.27
C VAL A 149 -17.31 -6.15 3.17
N LEU A 150 -16.68 -7.21 3.67
CA LEU A 150 -15.22 -7.32 3.62
C LEU A 150 -14.73 -7.62 2.19
N ILE A 151 -15.51 -8.36 1.40
CA ILE A 151 -15.19 -8.65 0.00
C ILE A 151 -15.22 -7.36 -0.83
N ASP A 152 -16.24 -6.52 -0.63
CA ASP A 152 -16.40 -5.23 -1.30
C ASP A 152 -15.30 -4.24 -0.89
N LEU A 153 -14.98 -4.18 0.40
CA LEU A 153 -13.86 -3.38 0.90
C LEU A 153 -12.54 -3.80 0.26
N CYS A 154 -12.23 -5.10 0.25
CA CYS A 154 -11.04 -5.60 -0.43
C CYS A 154 -11.06 -5.23 -1.92
N SER A 155 -12.22 -5.31 -2.58
CA SER A 155 -12.38 -4.97 -4.00
C SER A 155 -12.11 -3.48 -4.27
N GLN A 156 -12.57 -2.58 -3.40
CA GLN A 156 -12.26 -1.15 -3.49
C GLN A 156 -10.76 -0.91 -3.29
N ILE A 157 -10.20 -1.41 -2.18
CA ILE A 157 -8.79 -1.22 -1.84
C ILE A 157 -7.90 -1.75 -2.95
N LEU A 158 -8.14 -2.97 -3.46
CA LEU A 158 -7.38 -3.53 -4.57
C LEU A 158 -7.35 -2.67 -5.84
N SER A 159 -8.44 -1.95 -6.11
CA SER A 159 -8.52 -1.03 -7.24
C SER A 159 -7.65 0.22 -7.01
N ASP A 160 -7.65 0.72 -5.77
CA ASP A 160 -6.85 1.87 -5.36
C ASP A 160 -5.35 1.52 -5.37
N GLU A 161 -4.98 0.36 -4.83
CA GLU A 161 -3.59 -0.12 -4.76
C GLU A 161 -2.92 -0.28 -6.13
N GLU A 162 -3.68 -0.66 -7.17
CA GLU A 162 -3.17 -0.70 -8.54
C GLU A 162 -2.67 0.69 -8.98
N LYS A 163 -3.40 1.73 -8.58
CA LYS A 163 -3.14 3.12 -8.94
C LYS A 163 -2.08 3.75 -8.04
N HIS A 164 -2.03 3.35 -6.77
CA HIS A 164 -0.95 3.69 -5.86
C HIS A 164 0.40 3.18 -6.39
N VAL A 165 0.48 1.90 -6.74
CA VAL A 165 1.69 1.29 -7.32
C VAL A 165 2.15 2.05 -8.58
N GLN A 166 1.22 2.44 -9.44
CA GLN A 166 1.54 3.22 -10.63
C GLN A 166 2.05 4.63 -10.27
N PHE A 167 1.37 5.34 -9.36
CA PHE A 167 1.76 6.67 -8.88
C PHE A 167 3.15 6.68 -8.25
N GLN A 168 3.47 5.73 -7.36
CA GLN A 168 4.79 5.64 -6.74
C GLN A 168 5.86 5.23 -7.75
N SER A 169 5.55 4.34 -8.69
CA SER A 169 6.49 3.95 -9.75
C SER A 169 6.85 5.14 -10.65
N GLU A 170 5.85 5.95 -11.02
CA GLU A 170 6.06 7.19 -11.76
C GLU A 170 6.86 8.23 -10.97
N THR A 171 6.61 8.32 -9.66
CA THR A 171 7.37 9.19 -8.75
C THR A 171 8.85 8.79 -8.68
N LEU A 172 9.14 7.50 -8.50
CA LEU A 172 10.51 6.98 -8.48
C LEU A 172 11.20 7.14 -9.84
N HIS A 173 10.45 7.02 -10.93
CA HIS A 173 10.97 7.31 -12.25
C HIS A 173 11.49 8.76 -12.34
N LYS A 174 10.68 9.74 -11.92
CA LYS A 174 11.06 11.16 -11.92
C LYS A 174 12.30 11.44 -11.06
N PHE A 175 12.42 10.79 -9.90
CA PHE A 175 13.61 10.90 -9.05
C PHE A 175 14.87 10.30 -9.69
N ALA A 176 14.72 9.28 -10.55
CA ALA A 176 15.84 8.62 -11.22
C ALA A 176 16.36 9.38 -12.45
N GLN A 177 15.56 10.26 -13.07
CA GLN A 177 15.87 10.93 -14.35
C GLN A 177 17.13 11.80 -14.30
N ASN A 178 17.35 12.53 -13.21
CA ASN A 178 18.47 13.49 -13.11
C ASN A 178 19.69 12.92 -12.39
N ARG A 179 19.82 11.59 -12.33
CA ARG A 179 20.78 10.90 -11.47
C ARG A 179 21.66 9.93 -12.26
N ASN A 180 22.90 9.79 -11.81
CA ASN A 180 23.87 8.84 -12.35
C ASN A 180 23.31 7.40 -12.36
N VAL A 181 23.47 6.71 -13.48
CA VAL A 181 23.07 5.31 -13.72
C VAL A 181 23.63 4.35 -12.66
N LEU A 182 24.87 4.56 -12.20
CA LEU A 182 25.45 3.71 -11.15
C LEU A 182 24.68 3.82 -9.83
N PHE A 183 24.29 5.04 -9.46
CA PHE A 183 23.50 5.25 -8.25
C PHE A 183 22.09 4.67 -8.40
N ASN A 184 21.46 4.82 -9.58
CA ASN A 184 20.17 4.19 -9.88
C ASN A 184 20.24 2.66 -9.71
N ARG A 185 21.36 2.04 -10.10
CA ARG A 185 21.60 0.61 -9.87
C ARG A 185 21.71 0.26 -8.39
N ILE A 186 22.41 1.06 -7.59
CA ILE A 186 22.51 0.88 -6.13
C ILE A 186 21.13 0.97 -5.49
N VAL A 187 20.36 2.01 -5.81
CA VAL A 187 19.00 2.21 -5.29
C VAL A 187 18.10 1.03 -5.66
N HIS A 188 18.19 0.53 -6.88
CA HIS A 188 17.46 -0.68 -7.28
C HIS A 188 17.84 -1.89 -6.43
N ILE A 189 19.13 -2.12 -6.16
CA ILE A 189 19.59 -3.23 -5.32
C ILE A 189 19.04 -3.08 -3.90
N LEU A 190 19.15 -1.90 -3.30
CA LEU A 190 18.62 -1.62 -1.96
C LEU A 190 17.10 -1.83 -1.89
N ARG A 191 16.36 -1.35 -2.89
CA ARG A 191 14.93 -1.59 -3.01
C ARG A 191 14.62 -3.08 -3.08
N ARG A 192 15.39 -3.87 -3.84
CA ARG A 192 15.19 -5.32 -3.93
C ARG A 192 15.46 -6.01 -2.59
N ILE A 193 16.51 -5.63 -1.88
CA ILE A 193 16.82 -6.18 -0.55
C ILE A 193 15.70 -5.89 0.45
N LEU A 194 15.23 -4.63 0.51
CA LEU A 194 14.11 -4.23 1.35
C LEU A 194 12.85 -5.05 1.02
N PHE A 195 12.54 -5.18 -0.27
CA PHE A 195 11.38 -5.92 -0.74
C PHE A 195 11.43 -7.40 -0.30
N GLU A 196 12.52 -8.10 -0.61
CA GLU A 196 12.67 -9.52 -0.26
C GLU A 196 12.63 -9.75 1.27
N GLY A 197 13.28 -8.87 2.05
CA GLY A 197 13.22 -8.91 3.51
C GLY A 197 11.80 -8.74 4.04
N THR A 198 11.04 -7.82 3.44
CA THR A 198 9.65 -7.57 3.81
C THR A 198 8.75 -8.77 3.47
N LEU A 199 8.96 -9.42 2.32
CA LEU A 199 8.20 -10.61 1.94
C LEU A 199 8.31 -11.73 2.96
N ILE A 200 9.51 -11.96 3.50
CA ILE A 200 9.77 -12.96 4.54
C ILE A 200 8.93 -12.64 5.79
N ILE A 201 9.04 -11.40 6.28
CA ILE A 201 8.37 -10.96 7.51
C ILE A 201 6.85 -11.07 7.36
N VAL A 202 6.30 -10.54 6.27
CA VAL A 202 4.86 -10.52 6.00
C VAL A 202 4.31 -11.93 5.84
N TRP A 203 5.03 -12.83 5.15
CA TRP A 203 4.59 -14.22 5.05
C TRP A 203 4.45 -14.86 6.43
N TYR A 204 5.47 -14.75 7.30
CA TYR A 204 5.42 -15.41 8.60
C TYR A 204 4.28 -14.89 9.48
N GLN A 205 3.94 -13.61 9.38
CA GLN A 205 2.87 -12.98 10.15
C GLN A 205 1.48 -13.29 9.60
N HIS A 206 1.34 -13.29 8.27
CA HIS A 206 0.03 -13.34 7.62
C HIS A 206 -0.23 -14.65 6.86
N LYS A 207 0.64 -15.67 7.00
CA LYS A 207 0.48 -17.00 6.38
C LYS A 207 -0.91 -17.62 6.56
N PRO A 208 -1.65 -17.45 7.68
CA PRO A 208 -2.99 -18.03 7.79
C PRO A 208 -3.95 -17.44 6.75
N VAL A 209 -3.92 -16.12 6.55
CA VAL A 209 -4.74 -15.43 5.54
C VAL A 209 -4.29 -15.81 4.14
N PHE A 210 -2.98 -15.80 3.87
CA PHE A 210 -2.47 -16.22 2.56
C PHE A 210 -2.88 -17.66 2.21
N LYS A 211 -2.71 -18.60 3.15
CA LYS A 211 -3.11 -19.99 2.93
C LYS A 211 -4.62 -20.15 2.72
N ALA A 212 -5.44 -19.44 3.50
CA ALA A 212 -6.89 -19.43 3.33
C ALA A 212 -7.31 -18.84 1.97
N GLY A 213 -6.57 -17.85 1.46
CA GLY A 213 -6.74 -17.30 0.12
C GLY A 213 -6.16 -18.14 -1.02
N GLY A 214 -5.64 -19.34 -0.73
CA GLY A 214 -5.11 -20.29 -1.73
C GLY A 214 -3.62 -20.15 -2.04
N TYR A 215 -2.89 -19.29 -1.33
CA TYR A 215 -1.47 -19.08 -1.56
C TYR A 215 -0.58 -20.13 -0.87
N LYS A 216 0.43 -20.59 -1.60
CA LYS A 216 1.59 -21.30 -1.06
C LYS A 216 2.76 -20.33 -1.00
N LEU A 217 3.79 -20.66 -0.22
CA LEU A 217 5.01 -19.83 -0.13
C LEU A 217 5.55 -19.48 -1.51
N LYS A 218 5.72 -20.49 -2.37
CA LYS A 218 6.24 -20.31 -3.74
C LYS A 218 5.37 -19.37 -4.59
N SER A 219 4.03 -19.52 -4.56
CA SER A 219 3.14 -18.68 -5.36
C SER A 219 3.06 -17.25 -4.83
N TYR A 220 3.08 -17.07 -3.51
CA TYR A 220 3.18 -15.75 -2.88
C TYR A 220 4.45 -15.00 -3.31
N TYR A 221 5.62 -15.64 -3.21
CA TYR A 221 6.88 -15.02 -3.67
C TYR A 221 6.87 -14.73 -5.16
N TYR A 222 6.34 -15.65 -5.97
CA TYR A 222 6.26 -15.47 -7.41
C TYR A 222 5.40 -14.26 -7.79
N GLU A 223 4.17 -14.17 -7.28
CA GLU A 223 3.26 -13.07 -7.58
C GLU A 223 3.79 -11.73 -7.05
N CYS A 224 4.32 -11.67 -5.83
CA CYS A 224 4.95 -10.45 -5.30
C CYS A 224 6.12 -9.99 -6.19
N ARG A 225 7.01 -10.92 -6.58
CA ARG A 225 8.15 -10.60 -7.45
C ARG A 225 7.72 -10.22 -8.86
N HIS A 226 6.62 -10.78 -9.35
CA HIS A 226 6.03 -10.41 -10.63
C HIS A 226 5.56 -8.95 -10.59
N GLU A 227 4.75 -8.57 -9.60
CA GLU A 227 4.30 -7.19 -9.38
C GLU A 227 5.50 -6.23 -9.23
N PHE A 228 6.52 -6.59 -8.44
CA PHE A 228 7.76 -5.82 -8.32
C PHE A 228 8.51 -5.63 -9.65
N ASN A 229 8.50 -6.65 -10.52
CA ASN A 229 9.14 -6.54 -11.82
C ASN A 229 8.34 -5.66 -12.79
N LEU A 230 7.01 -5.57 -12.64
CA LEU A 230 6.18 -4.62 -13.40
C LEU A 230 6.53 -3.18 -13.03
N THR A 231 6.70 -2.88 -11.74
CA THR A 231 7.13 -1.53 -11.30
C THR A 231 8.51 -1.18 -11.85
N LYS A 232 9.43 -2.16 -11.94
CA LYS A 232 10.73 -1.96 -12.60
C LYS A 232 10.56 -1.49 -14.04
N LYS A 233 9.62 -2.05 -14.80
CA LYS A 233 9.36 -1.61 -16.18
C LYS A 233 8.86 -0.17 -16.23
N ILE A 234 7.95 0.23 -15.35
CA ILE A 234 7.47 1.62 -15.27
C ILE A 234 8.62 2.57 -14.91
N ILE A 235 9.46 2.17 -13.95
CA ILE A 235 10.58 2.98 -13.48
C ILE A 235 11.71 3.06 -14.53
N ALA A 236 11.88 2.03 -15.37
CA ALA A 236 12.95 1.94 -16.37
C ALA A 236 12.53 2.41 -17.78
N ASN A 237 11.27 2.23 -18.21
CA ASN A 237 10.77 2.54 -19.56
C ASN A 237 10.51 4.03 -19.82
N SER A 238 11.46 4.89 -19.42
CA SER A 238 11.58 6.22 -20.03
C SER A 238 13.01 6.57 -20.42
N GLN A 239 13.78 5.56 -20.81
CA GLN A 239 14.84 5.74 -21.79
C GLN A 239 14.28 5.46 -23.17
#